data_AF-A0A920H8J3-F1
#
_entry.id   AF-A0A920H8J3-F1
#
_cell.length_a   1.000
_cell.length_b   1.000
_cell.length_c   1.000
_cell.angle_alpha   90.00
_cell.angle_beta   90.00
_cell.angle_gamma   90.00
#
_symmetry.space_group_name_H-M   'P 1'
#
loop_
_entity.id
_entity.type
_entity.pdbx_description
1 polymer ?
#
loop_
_entity_poly.entity_id
_entity_poly.type
_entity_poly.pdbx_seq_one_letter_code
_entity_poly.pdbx_strand_id
1 'polypeptide(L)'
;MKNIEFSEYSIDHFIDEIWSTHGLSENTLNSYRSDIKIFYFLARNKIKISSVSKEDINQYISKRFAQGISSKSNMRLISALKSSFFL
;
A
#
# COMPACT_ATOMS: atom_id res chain seq x y z
N MET A 1 -10.63 -1.17 -20.04
CA MET A 1 -9.83 -0.98 -18.81
C MET A 1 -10.78 -0.60 -17.70
N LYS A 2 -10.95 -1.43 -16.66
CA LYS A 2 -11.86 -1.14 -15.55
C LYS A 2 -11.23 -0.03 -14.70
N ASN A 3 -11.86 1.14 -14.67
CA ASN A 3 -11.61 2.15 -13.64
C ASN A 3 -12.15 1.60 -12.32
N ILE A 4 -11.32 0.90 -11.57
CA ILE A 4 -11.69 0.45 -10.23
C ILE A 4 -11.51 1.66 -9.31
N GLU A 5 -12.62 2.30 -8.94
CA GLU A 5 -12.59 3.24 -7.81
C GLU A 5 -12.19 2.48 -6.55
N PHE A 6 -10.99 2.77 -6.05
CA PHE A 6 -10.47 2.10 -4.86
C PHE A 6 -11.16 2.65 -3.59
N SER A 7 -12.17 1.94 -3.11
CA SER A 7 -12.88 2.13 -1.82
C SER A 7 -12.36 1.12 -0.77
N GLU A 8 -12.79 1.15 0.50
CA GLU A 8 -12.38 0.11 1.48
C GLU A 8 -12.62 -1.32 0.95
N TYR A 9 -13.69 -1.52 0.18
CA TYR A 9 -14.00 -2.76 -0.54
C TYR A 9 -12.87 -3.22 -1.49
N SER A 10 -12.18 -2.29 -2.14
CA SER A 10 -11.07 -2.60 -3.04
C SER A 10 -9.78 -2.97 -2.31
N ILE A 11 -9.56 -2.45 -1.10
CA ILE A 11 -8.42 -2.84 -0.26
C ILE A 11 -8.64 -4.27 0.25
N ASP A 12 -9.86 -4.59 0.68
CA ASP A 12 -10.18 -5.93 1.15
C ASP A 12 -10.10 -6.96 0.03
N HIS A 13 -10.67 -6.65 -1.14
CA HIS A 13 -10.55 -7.52 -2.32
C HIS A 13 -9.10 -7.78 -2.72
N PHE A 14 -8.26 -6.74 -2.66
CA PHE A 14 -6.84 -6.86 -2.94
C PHE A 14 -6.09 -7.72 -1.91
N ILE A 15 -6.41 -7.56 -0.62
CA ILE A 15 -5.83 -8.38 0.45
C ILE A 15 -6.25 -9.85 0.28
N ASP A 16 -7.48 -10.11 -0.16
CA ASP A 16 -7.97 -11.45 -0.47
C ASP A 16 -7.24 -12.07 -1.68
N GLU A 17 -6.95 -11.28 -2.72
CA GLU A 17 -6.12 -11.72 -3.86
C GLU A 17 -4.68 -12.08 -3.44
N ILE A 18 -4.04 -11.25 -2.61
CA ILE A 18 -2.71 -11.58 -2.04
C ILE A 18 -2.77 -12.88 -1.26
N TRP A 19 -3.78 -13.03 -0.39
CA TRP A 19 -3.93 -14.22 0.44
C TRP A 19 -4.05 -15.48 -0.40
N SER A 20 -4.91 -15.45 -1.42
CA SER A 20 -5.12 -16.57 -2.34
C SER A 20 -3.87 -16.94 -3.15
N THR A 21 -2.96 -15.99 -3.40
CA THR A 21 -1.81 -16.19 -4.29
C THR A 21 -0.52 -16.56 -3.53
N HIS A 22 -0.36 -16.06 -2.30
CA HIS A 22 0.91 -16.13 -1.57
C HIS A 22 0.85 -16.82 -0.21
N GLY A 23 -0.33 -17.24 0.26
CA GLY A 23 -0.48 -17.99 1.52
C GLY A 23 0.05 -17.25 2.75
N LEU A 24 0.03 -15.92 2.74
CA LEU A 24 0.57 -15.09 3.82
C LEU A 24 -0.23 -15.28 5.11
N SER A 25 0.43 -15.12 6.25
CA SER A 25 -0.23 -15.15 7.56
C SER A 25 -1.18 -13.96 7.74
N GLU A 26 -2.22 -14.15 8.54
CA GLU A 26 -3.21 -13.11 8.87
C GLU A 26 -2.57 -11.84 9.44
N ASN A 27 -1.54 -11.99 10.29
CA ASN A 27 -0.78 -10.85 10.82
C ASN A 27 -0.05 -10.05 9.72
N THR A 28 0.41 -10.73 8.67
CA THR A 28 1.07 -10.09 7.52
C THR A 28 0.04 -9.35 6.67
N LEU A 29 -1.11 -9.97 6.40
CA LEU A 29 -2.21 -9.36 5.66
C LEU A 29 -2.77 -8.13 6.39
N ASN A 30 -2.98 -8.21 7.70
CA ASN A 30 -3.44 -7.07 8.51
C ASN A 30 -2.42 -5.93 8.56
N SER A 31 -1.13 -6.27 8.58
CA SER A 31 -0.06 -5.28 8.45
C SER A 31 -0.11 -4.59 7.09
N TYR A 32 -0.29 -5.34 6.00
CA TYR A 32 -0.38 -4.79 4.64
C TYR A 32 -1.61 -3.90 4.49
N ARG A 33 -2.78 -4.34 4.95
CA ARG A 33 -4.03 -3.56 4.98
C ARG A 33 -3.80 -2.21 5.67
N SER A 34 -3.16 -2.22 6.83
CA SER A 34 -2.87 -1.01 7.60
C SER A 34 -1.89 -0.09 6.86
N ASP A 35 -0.79 -0.63 6.35
CA ASP A 35 0.23 0.12 5.63
C ASP A 35 -0.35 0.78 4.34
N ILE A 36 -1.20 0.05 3.61
CA ILE A 36 -1.92 0.52 2.42
C ILE A 36 -2.95 1.61 2.78
N LYS A 37 -3.75 1.43 3.84
CA LYS A 37 -4.70 2.45 4.32
C LYS A 37 -3.98 3.74 4.72
N ILE A 38 -2.85 3.65 5.42
CA ILE A 38 -2.05 4.82 5.82
C ILE A 38 -1.51 5.54 4.58
N PHE A 39 -0.96 4.81 3.61
CA PHE A 39 -0.52 5.39 2.34
C PHE A 39 -1.66 6.14 1.65
N TYR A 40 -2.84 5.53 1.54
CA TYR A 40 -4.01 6.14 0.92
C TYR A 40 -4.53 7.36 1.66
N PHE A 41 -4.58 7.32 2.99
CA PHE A 41 -5.00 8.47 3.80
C PHE A 41 -4.07 9.67 3.58
N LEU A 42 -2.78 9.43 3.37
CA LEU A 42 -1.81 10.47 3.09
C LEU A 42 -1.86 10.95 1.63
N ALA A 43 -2.18 10.07 0.68
CA ALA A 43 -2.42 10.42 -0.73
C ALA A 43 -3.74 11.19 -0.95
N ARG A 44 -4.72 11.04 -0.05
CA ARG A 44 -6.00 11.79 -0.05
C ARG A 44 -5.85 13.32 -0.01
N ASN A 45 -4.65 13.84 0.21
CA ASN A 45 -4.35 15.27 0.11
C ASN A 45 -4.13 15.82 -1.32
N LYS A 46 -4.66 15.17 -2.38
CA LYS A 46 -5.01 15.74 -3.73
C LYS A 46 -4.81 14.77 -4.92
N ILE A 47 -4.39 13.52 -4.71
CA ILE A 47 -4.03 12.62 -5.82
C ILE A 47 -5.07 11.50 -5.94
N LYS A 48 -5.71 11.38 -7.11
CA LYS A 48 -6.53 10.20 -7.43
C LYS A 48 -5.63 8.97 -7.36
N ILE A 49 -6.11 7.87 -6.79
CA ILE A 49 -5.32 6.64 -6.62
C ILE A 49 -4.74 6.12 -7.94
N SER A 50 -5.52 6.22 -9.02
CA SER A 50 -5.08 5.92 -10.40
C SER A 50 -3.94 6.82 -10.91
N SER A 51 -3.59 7.87 -10.17
CA SER A 51 -2.60 8.88 -10.51
C SER A 51 -1.42 8.88 -9.54
N VAL A 52 -1.38 7.94 -8.59
CA VAL A 52 -0.20 7.72 -7.74
C VAL A 52 0.96 7.31 -8.65
N SER A 53 2.00 8.13 -8.66
CA SER A 53 3.22 7.86 -9.39
C SER A 53 4.25 7.16 -8.51
N LYS A 54 5.26 6.57 -9.15
CA LYS A 54 6.45 6.04 -8.45
C LYS A 54 7.15 7.11 -7.60
N GLU A 55 7.08 8.37 -8.02
CA GLU A 55 7.65 9.50 -7.31
C GLU A 55 6.91 9.77 -5.99
N ASP A 56 5.57 9.70 -5.98
CA ASP A 56 4.76 9.85 -4.76
C ASP A 56 5.10 8.76 -3.72
N ILE A 57 5.31 7.52 -4.20
CA ILE A 57 5.74 6.39 -3.37
C ILE A 57 7.13 6.65 -2.77
N ASN A 58 8.09 7.09 -3.58
CA ASN A 58 9.44 7.39 -3.13
C ASN A 58 9.48 8.55 -2.12
N GLN A 59 8.72 9.61 -2.35
CA GLN A 59 8.58 10.72 -1.42
C GLN A 59 7.97 10.27 -0.10
N TYR A 60 6.95 9.39 -0.15
CA TYR A 60 6.35 8.86 1.06
C TYR A 60 7.33 8.00 1.87
N ILE A 61 8.07 7.11 1.22
CA ILE A 61 9.11 6.30 1.87
C ILE A 61 10.19 7.20 2.49
N SER A 62 10.63 8.22 1.76
CA SER A 62 11.63 9.19 2.23
C SER A 62 11.14 9.96 3.47
N LYS A 63 9.87 10.36 3.49
CA LYS A 63 9.24 10.99 4.67
C LYS A 63 9.22 10.04 5.87
N ARG A 64 8.91 8.75 5.69
CA ARG A 64 8.92 7.78 6.79
C ARG A 64 10.32 7.56 7.35
N PHE A 65 11.34 7.53 6.49
CA PHE A 65 12.74 7.50 6.93
C PHE A 65 13.09 8.74 7.75
N ALA A 66 12.72 9.94 7.30
CA ALA A 66 12.95 11.18 8.03
C ALA A 66 12.22 11.23 9.39
N GLN A 67 11.11 10.51 9.52
CA GLN A 67 10.35 10.37 10.78
C GLN A 67 10.93 9.30 11.73
N GLY A 68 12.04 8.66 11.38
CA GLY A 68 12.67 7.63 12.22
C GLY A 68 11.92 6.29 12.23
N ILE A 69 11.02 6.05 11.28
CA ILE A 69 10.36 4.76 11.16
C ILE A 69 11.38 3.69 10.78
N SER A 70 11.31 2.54 11.45
CA SER A 70 12.28 1.46 11.28
C SER A 70 12.33 0.93 9.84
N SER A 71 13.54 0.54 9.40
CA SER A 71 13.78 -0.06 8.08
C SER A 71 12.89 -1.28 7.84
N LYS A 72 12.61 -2.09 8.87
CA LYS A 72 11.72 -3.25 8.78
C LYS A 72 10.28 -2.85 8.41
N SER A 73 9.75 -1.79 9.02
CA SER A 73 8.41 -1.28 8.67
C SER A 73 8.38 -0.67 7.28
N ASN A 74 9.45 0.02 6.86
CA ASN A 74 9.55 0.56 5.50
C ASN A 74 9.65 -0.54 4.44
N MET A 75 10.43 -1.60 4.66
CA MET A 75 10.48 -2.75 3.75
C MET A 75 9.12 -3.45 3.64
N ARG A 76 8.39 -3.59 4.75
CA ARG A 76 7.05 -4.18 4.75
C ARG A 76 6.06 -3.36 3.90
N LEU A 77 6.07 -2.04 4.05
CA LEU A 77 5.30 -1.14 3.21
C LEU A 77 5.70 -1.26 1.73
N ILE A 78 6.99 -1.29 1.41
CA ILE A 78 7.47 -1.46 0.03
C ILE A 78 6.98 -2.78 -0.57
N SER A 79 7.04 -3.87 0.19
CA SER A 79 6.50 -5.17 -0.26
C SER A 79 4.99 -5.08 -0.53
N ALA A 80 4.22 -4.47 0.38
CA ALA A 80 2.78 -4.29 0.20
C ALA A 80 2.44 -3.43 -1.04
N LEU A 81 3.21 -2.36 -1.28
CA LEU A 81 3.05 -1.51 -2.46
C LEU A 81 3.42 -2.22 -3.76
N LYS A 82 4.50 -3.01 -3.76
CA LYS A 82 4.87 -3.83 -4.95
C LYS A 82 3.81 -4.85 -5.29
N SER A 83 3.25 -5.52 -4.28
CA SER A 83 2.16 -6.47 -4.48
C SER A 83 0.88 -5.80 -4.98
N SER A 84 0.64 -4.51 -4.66
CA SER A 84 -0.60 -3.79 -5.06
C SER A 84 -0.53 -3.09 -6.39
N PHE A 85 0.64 -2.55 -6.74
CA PHE A 85 0.81 -1.73 -7.94
C PHE A 85 1.50 -2.46 -9.09
N PHE A 86 1.82 -3.75 -8.96
CA PHE A 86 2.63 -4.52 -9.92
C PHE A 86 3.90 -3.74 -10.36
N LEU A 87 4.62 -3.17 -9.39
CA LEU A 87 5.90 -2.48 -9.62
C LEU A 87 7.08 -3.44 -9.79
#